data_AF-A0A349PLQ4-F1
#
_entry.id   AF-A0A349PLQ4-F1
#
_cell.length_a   1.000
_cell.length_b   1.000
_cell.length_c   1.000
_cell.angle_alpha   90.00
_cell.angle_beta   90.00
_cell.angle_gamma   90.00
#
_symmetry.space_group_name_H-M   'P 1'
#
loop_
_entity.id
_entity.type
_entity.pdbx_description
1 polymer ?
#
loop_
_entity_poly.entity_id
_entity_poly.type
_entity_poly.pdbx_seq_one_letter_code
_entity_poly.pdbx_strand_id
1 'polypeptide(L)'
;IQEKYYRGKIINDNLKIFKNGNNYLLNLDDGFISLQLKNETQPSPVLNIEAFSAGNLVKNKSRIKYNSELKIGVISGIFGFTKPSLFYKINDSKKFILIKNGSIVLNNLNSGTHNIAIYHFDGSNYNQVSGFEFVVAKPWYFSFWMILLYMAVLGTILYFYYKWNKMRYTQKLVLQEEELKHQKKILEMELKAENELNLQEYEKHILELELQTKSSEVTGKSLSIAKQSEMIENIQGILDSESDFNKLKSEIRKIIKANSINKHEWETFETNLNQIHNEFIINLSKKYPNLTSKDVKLCVYLKMNLSSKEIAPMMNISFRGVELHRYRLRKKLNLFQDENLSKFLLSI
;
A
#
# COMPACT_ATOMS: atom_id res chain seq x y z
N ILE A 1 17.66 101.33 6.98
CA ILE A 1 18.85 100.45 6.80
C ILE A 1 18.58 99.18 7.60
N GLN A 2 18.66 98.00 6.97
CA GLN A 2 18.10 96.76 7.53
C GLN A 2 18.89 96.26 8.77
N GLU A 3 18.21 96.16 9.91
CA GLU A 3 18.68 95.61 11.20
C GLU A 3 19.40 94.25 11.09
N LYS A 4 19.12 93.47 10.04
CA LYS A 4 19.69 92.15 9.80
C LYS A 4 21.22 92.15 9.65
N TYR A 5 21.84 93.27 9.23
CA TYR A 5 23.29 93.37 9.04
C TYR A 5 24.07 93.80 10.30
N TYR A 6 23.36 94.15 11.37
CA TYR A 6 23.96 94.70 12.60
C TYR A 6 23.73 93.81 13.83
N ARG A 7 22.94 92.74 13.69
CA ARG A 7 22.73 91.76 14.77
C ARG A 7 24.05 91.02 15.07
N GLY A 8 24.77 91.48 16.09
CA GLY A 8 26.07 90.92 16.53
C GLY A 8 27.30 91.80 16.23
N LYS A 9 27.15 93.00 15.64
CA LYS A 9 28.23 93.98 15.61
C LYS A 9 28.28 94.67 16.97
N ILE A 10 29.44 94.67 17.62
CA ILE A 10 29.61 95.25 18.97
C ILE A 10 29.83 96.76 18.91
N ILE A 11 30.03 97.36 17.72
CA ILE A 11 30.07 98.82 17.51
C ILE A 11 29.54 99.17 16.12
N ASN A 12 28.66 100.18 16.06
CA ASN A 12 28.33 100.89 14.82
C ASN A 12 29.33 102.04 14.60
N ASP A 13 30.14 101.89 13.56
CA ASP A 13 30.86 102.97 12.86
C ASP A 13 32.23 103.47 13.38
N ASN A 14 32.84 102.89 14.42
CA ASN A 14 34.22 103.26 14.82
C ASN A 14 35.02 102.12 15.50
N LEU A 15 35.21 100.98 14.83
CA LEU A 15 36.17 99.96 15.28
C LEU A 15 37.61 100.46 15.11
N LYS A 16 38.27 100.84 16.21
CA LYS A 16 39.71 101.16 16.22
C LYS A 16 40.44 100.09 17.03
N ILE A 17 41.39 99.41 16.37
CA ILE A 17 42.26 98.43 17.02
C ILE A 17 43.52 99.14 17.49
N PHE A 18 43.79 99.11 18.78
CA PHE A 18 45.02 99.67 19.36
C PHE A 18 45.93 98.55 19.83
N LYS A 19 47.20 98.56 19.41
CA LYS A 19 48.19 97.61 19.93
C LYS A 19 48.92 98.24 21.11
N ASN A 20 48.83 97.61 22.28
CA ASN A 20 49.58 98.00 23.48
C ASN A 20 50.40 96.79 23.97
N GLY A 21 51.71 96.82 23.72
CA GLY A 21 52.59 95.68 23.97
C GLY A 21 52.17 94.43 23.16
N ASN A 22 51.87 93.33 23.86
CA ASN A 22 51.39 92.07 23.28
C ASN A 22 49.87 91.96 23.18
N ASN A 23 49.14 93.01 23.56
CA ASN A 23 47.68 93.02 23.60
C ASN A 23 47.11 93.92 22.50
N TYR A 24 46.00 93.48 21.91
CA TYR A 24 45.18 94.23 20.96
C TYR A 24 43.91 94.67 21.67
N LEU A 25 43.73 95.97 21.80
CA LEU A 25 42.56 96.59 22.39
C LEU A 25 41.53 96.89 21.30
N LEU A 26 40.32 96.39 21.49
CA LEU A 26 39.17 96.59 20.62
C LEU A 26 38.11 97.33 21.42
N ASN A 27 37.63 98.48 20.94
CA ASN A 27 36.52 99.15 21.61
C ASN A 27 35.22 98.33 21.45
N LEU A 28 34.36 98.41 22.46
CA LEU A 28 33.01 97.86 22.51
C LEU A 28 32.03 98.99 22.89
N ASP A 29 30.73 98.82 22.61
CA ASP A 29 29.70 99.80 23.01
C ASP A 29 29.66 100.07 24.54
N ASP A 30 30.09 99.10 25.35
CA ASP A 30 30.12 99.14 26.82
C ASP A 30 31.53 99.03 27.43
N GLY A 31 32.59 99.25 26.64
CA GLY A 31 33.97 99.24 27.15
C GLY A 31 35.02 98.94 26.09
N PHE A 32 35.97 98.07 26.43
CA PHE A 32 36.98 97.56 25.49
C PHE A 32 37.37 96.12 25.83
N ILE A 33 37.66 95.32 24.80
CA ILE A 33 38.28 94.00 24.92
C ILE A 33 39.78 94.14 24.77
N SER A 34 40.55 93.41 25.58
CA SER A 34 42.00 93.24 25.41
C SER A 34 42.29 91.81 24.99
N LEU A 35 42.83 91.63 23.78
CA LEU A 35 43.12 90.32 23.20
C LEU A 35 44.63 90.10 23.07
N GLN A 36 45.14 89.08 23.74
CA GLN A 36 46.54 88.69 23.65
C GLN A 36 46.68 87.57 22.60
N LEU A 37 47.47 87.78 21.54
CA LEU A 37 47.67 86.78 20.47
C LEU A 37 48.63 85.64 20.85
N LYS A 38 48.89 85.42 22.14
CA LYS A 38 49.81 84.38 22.58
C LYS A 38 49.05 83.05 22.54
N ASN A 39 49.49 82.11 21.70
CA ASN A 39 49.02 80.73 21.71
C ASN A 39 49.52 80.05 23.00
N GLU A 40 48.81 80.26 24.10
CA GLU A 40 48.95 79.38 25.26
C GLU A 40 48.18 78.10 24.94
N THR A 41 48.91 77.00 24.78
CA THR A 41 48.32 75.67 24.63
C THR A 41 47.52 75.39 25.90
N GLN A 42 46.19 75.42 25.78
CA GLN A 42 45.31 75.03 26.87
C GLN A 42 45.62 73.57 27.24
N PRO A 43 45.81 73.25 28.53
CA PRO A 43 46.05 71.87 28.95
C PRO A 43 44.86 70.99 28.56
N SER A 44 45.12 69.77 28.11
CA SER A 44 44.09 68.79 27.78
C SER A 44 43.12 68.62 28.96
N PRO A 45 41.79 68.71 28.73
CA PRO A 45 40.82 68.65 29.83
C PRO A 45 40.84 67.27 30.48
N VAL A 46 40.92 67.22 31.81
CA VAL A 46 40.68 65.99 32.58
C VAL A 46 39.19 65.71 32.57
N LEU A 47 38.78 64.60 31.93
CA LEU A 47 37.37 64.23 31.77
C LEU A 47 36.96 63.14 32.76
N ASN A 48 35.87 63.36 33.48
CA ASN A 48 35.16 62.32 34.21
C ASN A 48 33.99 61.78 33.37
N ILE A 49 33.87 60.46 33.29
CA ILE A 49 32.82 59.78 32.53
C ILE A 49 31.91 59.03 33.49
N GLU A 50 30.62 59.30 33.41
CA GLU A 50 29.58 58.57 34.13
C GLU A 50 28.60 57.98 33.13
N ALA A 51 28.52 56.65 33.07
CA ALA A 51 27.59 55.96 32.19
C ALA A 51 26.41 55.40 32.99
N PHE A 52 25.21 55.51 32.42
CA PHE A 52 23.96 55.03 33.01
C PHE A 52 23.20 54.18 31.99
N SER A 53 22.72 53.02 32.42
CA SER A 53 21.82 52.18 31.63
C SER A 53 20.61 51.82 32.47
N ALA A 54 19.41 52.11 31.95
CA ALA A 54 18.13 51.93 32.66
C ALA A 54 18.14 52.50 34.10
N GLY A 55 18.76 53.67 34.29
CA GLY A 55 18.85 54.36 35.59
C GLY A 55 19.96 53.86 36.52
N ASN A 56 20.71 52.81 36.17
CA ASN A 56 21.80 52.28 36.99
C ASN A 56 23.17 52.74 36.47
N LEU A 57 24.09 53.06 37.37
CA LEU A 57 25.48 53.40 37.01
C LEU A 57 26.21 52.18 36.43
N VAL A 58 26.80 52.37 35.26
CA VAL A 58 27.56 51.36 34.50
C VAL A 58 29.04 51.67 34.65
N LYS A 59 29.80 50.75 35.25
CA LYS A 59 31.25 50.89 35.38
C LYS A 59 31.96 50.62 34.06
N ASN A 60 33.17 51.15 33.89
CA ASN A 60 34.00 50.84 32.73
C ASN A 60 34.27 49.32 32.65
N LYS A 61 34.20 48.75 31.43
CA LYS A 61 34.28 47.32 31.10
C LYS A 61 33.17 46.45 31.67
N SER A 62 32.09 47.04 32.18
CA SER A 62 30.95 46.28 32.70
C SER A 62 29.96 45.87 31.60
N ARG A 63 29.07 44.94 31.95
CA ARG A 63 28.08 44.37 31.03
C ARG A 63 26.74 45.08 31.18
N ILE A 64 26.13 45.46 30.06
CA ILE A 64 24.78 46.02 29.99
C ILE A 64 23.80 45.03 29.36
N LYS A 65 22.51 45.19 29.66
CA LYS A 65 21.44 44.33 29.11
C LYS A 65 21.28 44.58 27.60
N TYR A 66 20.87 43.55 26.88
CA TYR A 66 20.51 43.69 25.46
C TYR A 66 19.36 44.70 25.30
N ASN A 67 19.38 45.47 24.21
CA ASN A 67 18.37 46.47 23.87
C ASN A 67 18.12 47.49 25.00
N SER A 68 19.18 47.88 25.71
CA SER A 68 19.12 48.96 26.70
C SER A 68 19.72 50.24 26.14
N GLU A 69 19.12 51.37 26.49
CA GLU A 69 19.70 52.69 26.26
C GLU A 69 20.92 52.88 27.17
N LEU A 70 22.00 53.42 26.62
CA LEU A 70 23.19 53.82 27.36
C LEU A 70 23.36 55.34 27.27
N LYS A 71 23.23 56.03 28.41
CA LYS A 71 23.46 57.47 28.55
C LYS A 71 24.81 57.69 29.18
N ILE A 72 25.68 58.47 28.55
CA ILE A 72 27.03 58.74 29.04
C ILE A 72 27.16 60.24 29.25
N GLY A 73 27.34 60.63 30.51
CA GLY A 73 27.71 61.98 30.92
C GLY A 73 29.22 62.16 30.81
N VAL A 74 29.64 63.25 30.18
CA VAL A 74 31.04 63.63 30.01
C VAL A 74 31.24 64.98 30.71
N ILE A 75 31.97 64.95 31.82
CA ILE A 75 32.17 66.08 32.71
C ILE A 75 33.60 66.57 32.54
N SER A 76 33.77 67.77 31.95
CA SER A 76 35.09 68.38 31.72
C SER A 76 35.62 69.21 32.89
N GLY A 77 34.78 69.53 33.88
CA GLY A 77 35.14 70.44 34.99
C GLY A 77 35.36 71.91 34.58
N ILE A 78 35.37 72.21 33.28
CA ILE A 78 35.55 73.55 32.71
C ILE A 78 34.21 74.08 32.21
N PHE A 79 33.85 75.28 32.66
CA PHE A 79 32.56 75.93 32.41
C PHE A 79 32.73 77.29 31.71
N GLY A 80 31.64 77.81 31.13
CA GLY A 80 31.64 79.12 30.45
C GLY A 80 32.26 79.08 29.05
N PHE A 81 32.84 80.21 28.62
CA PHE A 81 33.39 80.39 27.27
C PHE A 81 34.58 79.47 26.96
N THR A 82 35.28 78.97 27.99
CA THR A 82 36.42 78.07 27.86
C THR A 82 36.02 76.59 27.81
N LYS A 83 34.72 76.27 27.79
CA LYS A 83 34.24 74.88 27.73
C LYS A 83 34.77 74.21 26.46
N PRO A 84 35.52 73.10 26.58
CA PRO A 84 36.10 72.42 25.42
C PRO A 84 35.01 71.81 24.53
N SER A 85 35.22 71.88 23.23
CA SER A 85 34.40 71.13 22.26
C SER A 85 34.86 69.68 22.24
N LEU A 86 34.01 68.78 22.71
CA LEU A 86 34.31 67.36 22.81
C LEU A 86 33.60 66.57 21.73
N PHE A 87 34.28 65.56 21.19
CA PHE A 87 33.80 64.68 20.15
C PHE A 87 33.93 63.23 20.60
N TYR A 88 33.13 62.32 20.07
CA TYR A 88 33.28 60.89 20.33
C TYR A 88 33.28 60.05 19.06
N LYS A 89 33.89 58.87 19.17
CA LYS A 89 33.82 57.75 18.23
C LYS A 89 33.36 56.50 18.95
N ILE A 90 32.57 55.69 18.27
CA ILE A 90 32.16 54.36 18.75
C ILE A 90 32.78 53.30 17.85
N ASN A 91 33.40 52.26 18.41
CA ASN A 91 33.99 51.14 17.67
C ASN A 91 34.92 51.58 16.54
N ASP A 92 35.78 52.57 16.82
CA ASP A 92 36.71 53.18 15.86
C ASP A 92 36.06 53.69 14.56
N SER A 93 34.81 54.13 14.65
CA SER A 93 34.09 54.74 13.53
C SER A 93 34.89 55.89 12.89
N LYS A 94 34.90 55.98 11.55
CA LYS A 94 35.64 57.03 10.83
C LYS A 94 35.19 58.46 11.15
N LYS A 95 33.94 58.66 11.57
CA LYS A 95 33.34 59.97 11.81
C LYS A 95 33.48 60.39 13.28
N PHE A 96 33.87 61.64 13.52
CA PHE A 96 33.82 62.27 14.84
C PHE A 96 32.44 62.92 15.04
N ILE A 97 31.78 62.60 16.15
CA ILE A 97 30.44 63.14 16.46
C ILE A 97 30.57 64.13 17.61
N LEU A 98 30.07 65.36 17.44
CA LEU A 98 30.10 66.39 18.48
C LEU A 98 29.20 66.01 19.67
N ILE A 99 29.74 66.10 20.88
CA ILE A 99 29.01 65.87 22.13
C ILE A 99 28.21 67.13 22.47
N LYS A 100 26.89 67.07 22.26
CA LYS A 100 25.97 68.14 22.63
C LYS A 100 25.67 68.07 24.12
N ASN A 101 25.77 69.20 24.82
CA ASN A 101 25.42 69.35 26.23
C ASN A 101 26.13 68.40 27.22
N GLY A 102 27.28 67.81 26.84
CA GLY A 102 28.02 66.90 27.71
C GLY A 102 27.37 65.52 27.88
N SER A 103 26.39 65.16 27.05
CA SER A 103 25.70 63.86 27.12
C SER A 103 25.75 63.12 25.78
N ILE A 104 26.06 61.83 25.82
CA ILE A 104 26.01 60.91 24.68
C ILE A 104 24.88 59.92 24.96
N VAL A 105 23.96 59.74 24.01
CA VAL A 105 22.86 58.77 24.11
C VAL A 105 23.01 57.75 23.00
N LEU A 106 23.12 56.47 23.39
CA LEU A 106 23.27 55.35 22.47
C LEU A 106 22.10 54.39 22.62
N ASN A 107 21.45 54.11 21.50
CA ASN A 107 20.30 53.21 21.38
C ASN A 107 20.60 52.10 20.39
N ASN A 108 19.85 51.00 20.49
CA ASN A 108 19.91 49.86 19.56
C ASN A 108 21.33 49.32 19.36
N LEU A 109 22.05 49.14 20.47
CA LEU A 109 23.41 48.61 20.46
C LEU A 109 23.40 47.11 20.16
N ASN A 110 24.24 46.69 19.22
CA ASN A 110 24.43 45.28 18.91
C ASN A 110 25.04 44.54 20.10
N SER A 111 24.88 43.23 20.17
CA SER A 111 25.54 42.43 21.22
C SER A 111 27.03 42.31 20.94
N GLY A 112 27.84 42.42 22.00
CA GLY A 112 29.29 42.34 21.90
C GLY A 112 30.01 43.45 22.66
N THR A 113 31.31 43.56 22.43
CA THR A 113 32.15 44.58 23.04
C THR A 113 32.06 45.88 22.24
N HIS A 114 31.87 46.98 22.95
CA HIS A 114 31.85 48.31 22.40
C HIS A 114 32.86 49.20 23.12
N ASN A 115 33.58 50.02 22.35
CA ASN A 115 34.45 51.05 22.89
C ASN A 115 33.97 52.44 22.44
N ILE A 116 34.11 53.41 23.32
CA ILE A 116 33.84 54.81 23.04
C ILE A 116 35.10 55.57 23.37
N ALA A 117 35.67 56.24 22.38
CA ALA A 117 36.80 57.13 22.55
C ALA A 117 36.33 58.58 22.44
N ILE A 118 36.70 59.40 23.42
CA ILE A 118 36.38 60.82 23.48
C ILE A 118 37.62 61.61 23.06
N TYR A 119 37.41 62.60 22.20
CA TYR A 119 38.43 63.44 21.60
C TYR A 119 38.17 64.91 21.91
N HIS A 120 39.25 65.64 22.16
CA HIS A 120 39.27 67.09 22.22
C HIS A 120 39.82 67.65 20.91
N PHE A 121 39.24 68.75 20.42
CA PHE A 121 39.72 69.42 19.22
C PHE A 121 40.52 70.67 19.59
N ASP A 122 41.84 70.63 19.38
CA ASP A 122 42.77 71.72 19.73
C ASP A 122 42.87 72.81 18.65
N GLY A 123 41.94 72.84 17.68
CA GLY A 123 41.96 73.76 16.54
C GLY A 123 42.67 73.22 15.30
N SER A 124 43.52 72.19 15.45
CA SER A 124 44.21 71.52 14.34
C SER A 124 43.95 70.01 14.29
N ASN A 125 44.05 69.33 15.43
CA ASN A 125 43.96 67.88 15.55
C ASN A 125 42.90 67.45 16.58
N TYR A 126 42.38 66.22 16.39
CA TYR A 126 41.52 65.54 17.35
C TYR A 126 42.38 64.64 18.24
N ASN A 127 42.60 65.06 19.49
CA ASN A 127 43.42 64.34 20.46
C ASN A 127 42.53 63.51 21.38
N GLN A 128 42.81 62.23 21.52
CA GLN A 128 42.05 61.34 22.41
C GLN A 128 42.34 61.70 23.86
N VAL A 129 41.28 61.96 24.63
CA VAL A 129 41.37 62.44 26.02
C VAL A 129 40.80 61.44 27.03
N SER A 130 39.84 60.60 26.64
CA SER A 130 39.28 59.57 27.51
C SER A 130 38.63 58.43 26.73
N GLY A 131 38.35 57.31 27.40
CA GLY A 131 37.73 56.14 26.79
C GLY A 131 36.84 55.37 27.74
N PHE A 132 35.75 54.82 27.23
CA PHE A 132 34.78 54.01 27.96
C PHE A 132 34.45 52.73 27.19
N GLU A 133 34.63 51.58 27.82
CA GLU A 133 34.37 50.26 27.23
C GLU A 133 33.19 49.61 27.95
N PHE A 134 32.35 48.89 27.22
CA PHE A 134 31.23 48.14 27.77
C PHE A 134 30.87 46.94 26.89
N VAL A 135 30.19 45.96 27.48
CA VAL A 135 29.76 44.75 26.77
C VAL A 135 28.24 44.65 26.79
N VAL A 136 27.61 44.60 25.61
CA VAL A 136 26.16 44.38 25.48
C VAL A 136 25.87 42.88 25.51
N ALA A 137 25.02 42.44 26.43
CA ALA A 137 24.60 41.05 26.52
C ALA A 137 23.93 40.55 25.23
N LYS A 138 23.98 39.23 24.99
CA LYS A 138 23.23 38.59 23.90
C LYS A 138 21.71 38.65 24.20
N PRO A 139 20.85 38.65 23.15
CA PRO A 139 19.41 38.55 23.32
C PRO A 139 19.00 37.28 24.06
N TRP A 140 17.88 37.36 24.79
CA TRP A 140 17.37 36.24 25.61
C TRP A 140 17.00 34.99 24.79
N TYR A 141 16.56 35.15 23.53
CA TYR A 141 16.21 34.03 22.65
C TYR A 141 17.42 33.21 22.15
N PHE A 142 18.64 33.71 22.34
CA PHE A 142 19.87 32.95 22.13
C PHE A 142 20.40 32.30 23.42
N SER A 143 19.63 32.33 24.50
CA SER A 143 19.98 31.64 25.75
C SER A 143 20.00 30.12 25.57
N PHE A 144 20.88 29.43 26.30
CA PHE A 144 20.97 27.96 26.31
C PHE A 144 19.61 27.31 26.57
N TRP A 145 18.85 27.83 27.54
CA TRP A 145 17.50 27.35 27.87
C TRP A 145 16.50 27.53 26.73
N MET A 146 16.63 28.60 25.94
CA MET A 146 15.77 28.83 24.78
C MET A 146 16.12 27.88 23.63
N ILE A 147 17.40 27.59 23.41
CA ILE A 147 17.84 26.59 22.43
C ILE A 147 17.28 25.21 22.81
N LEU A 148 17.33 24.84 24.08
CA LEU A 148 16.76 23.59 24.58
C LEU A 148 15.23 23.56 24.35
N LEU A 149 14.53 24.65 24.64
CA LEU A 149 13.09 24.77 24.37
C LEU A 149 12.77 24.60 22.88
N TYR A 150 13.52 25.23 21.97
CA TYR A 150 13.34 25.06 20.53
C TYR A 150 13.56 23.61 20.08
N MET A 151 14.58 22.94 20.63
CA MET A 151 14.83 21.52 20.36
C MET A 151 13.70 20.62 20.88
N ALA A 152 13.14 20.93 22.05
CA ALA A 152 11.99 20.19 22.59
C ALA A 152 10.75 20.37 21.72
N VAL A 153 10.44 21.60 21.31
CA VAL A 153 9.31 21.88 20.40
C VAL A 153 9.49 21.13 19.07
N LEU A 154 10.69 21.19 18.47
CA LEU A 154 10.99 20.48 17.24
C LEU A 154 10.82 18.95 17.41
N GLY A 155 11.30 18.40 18.53
CA GLY A 155 11.13 16.98 18.87
C GLY A 155 9.66 16.58 19.02
N THR A 156 8.83 17.41 19.65
CA THR A 156 7.38 17.12 19.77
C THR A 156 6.69 17.12 18.41
N ILE A 157 7.01 18.08 17.54
CA ILE A 157 6.46 18.13 16.17
C ILE A 157 6.84 16.86 15.40
N LEU A 158 8.11 16.45 15.46
CA LEU A 158 8.59 15.23 14.81
C LEU A 158 7.94 13.98 15.40
N TYR A 159 7.73 13.91 16.72
CA TYR A 159 7.04 12.82 17.38
C TYR A 159 5.58 12.70 16.91
N PHE A 160 4.84 13.81 16.87
CA PHE A 160 3.47 13.82 16.35
C PHE A 160 3.41 13.45 14.87
N TYR A 161 4.34 13.96 14.06
CA TYR A 161 4.47 13.59 12.65
C TYR A 161 4.73 12.07 12.48
N TYR A 162 5.66 11.51 13.25
CA TYR A 162 5.93 10.08 13.25
C TYR A 162 4.70 9.26 13.67
N LYS A 163 4.03 9.65 14.76
CA LYS A 163 2.82 8.99 15.26
C LYS A 163 1.68 9.04 14.25
N TRP A 164 1.48 10.18 13.61
CA TRP A 164 0.49 10.37 12.54
C TRP A 164 0.77 9.43 11.36
N ASN A 165 2.01 9.39 10.88
CA ASN A 165 2.39 8.50 9.78
C ASN A 165 2.16 7.02 10.12
N LYS A 166 2.52 6.60 11.34
CA LYS A 166 2.31 5.22 11.80
C LYS A 166 0.82 4.86 11.85
N MET A 167 -0.02 5.76 12.36
CA MET A 167 -1.48 5.56 12.39
C MET A 167 -2.05 5.42 10.96
N ARG A 168 -1.63 6.29 10.03
CA ARG A 168 -2.06 6.22 8.62
C ARG A 168 -1.60 4.93 7.94
N TYR A 169 -0.41 4.44 8.27
CA TYR A 169 0.09 3.17 7.76
C TYR A 169 -0.76 1.98 8.24
N THR A 170 -1.10 1.94 9.53
CA THR A 170 -1.94 0.86 10.07
C THR A 170 -3.35 0.85 9.49
N GLN A 171 -3.96 2.01 9.23
CA GLN A 171 -5.28 2.09 8.60
C GLN A 171 -5.28 1.51 7.18
N LYS A 172 -4.23 1.80 6.40
CA LYS A 172 -4.08 1.24 5.04
C LYS A 172 -3.94 -0.28 5.06
N LEU A 173 -3.22 -0.83 6.04
CA LEU A 173 -3.07 -2.27 6.19
C LEU A 173 -4.40 -2.96 6.49
N VAL A 174 -5.23 -2.38 7.37
CA VAL A 174 -6.55 -2.93 7.69
C VAL A 174 -7.46 -2.92 6.45
N LEU A 175 -7.49 -1.82 5.70
CA LEU A 175 -8.25 -1.72 4.45
C LEU A 175 -7.82 -2.78 3.42
N GLN A 176 -6.51 -3.00 3.25
CA GLN A 176 -6.01 -4.04 2.34
C GLN A 176 -6.39 -5.45 2.80
N GLU A 177 -6.42 -5.70 4.10
CA GLU A 177 -6.85 -6.99 4.64
C GLU A 177 -8.34 -7.23 4.39
N GLU A 178 -9.17 -6.20 4.53
CA GLU A 178 -10.61 -6.25 4.20
C GLU A 178 -10.85 -6.49 2.70
N GLU A 179 -10.16 -5.75 1.83
CA GLU A 179 -10.21 -5.95 0.38
C GLU A 179 -9.84 -7.39 -0.01
N LEU A 180 -8.76 -7.92 0.57
CA LEU A 180 -8.30 -9.28 0.31
C LEU A 180 -9.29 -10.34 0.81
N LYS A 181 -9.96 -10.10 1.95
CA LYS A 181 -11.06 -10.96 2.43
C LYS A 181 -12.25 -10.95 1.49
N HIS A 182 -12.63 -9.78 0.97
CA HIS A 182 -13.70 -9.65 -0.01
C HIS A 182 -13.37 -10.37 -1.32
N GLN A 183 -12.15 -10.21 -1.84
CA GLN A 183 -11.70 -10.91 -3.04
C GLN A 183 -11.73 -12.44 -2.86
N LYS A 184 -11.24 -12.95 -1.74
CA LYS A 184 -11.31 -14.38 -1.43
C LYS A 184 -12.75 -14.89 -1.39
N LYS A 185 -13.65 -14.13 -0.76
CA LYS A 185 -15.07 -14.51 -0.68
C LYS A 185 -15.74 -14.54 -2.06
N ILE A 186 -15.43 -13.59 -2.94
CA ILE A 186 -15.93 -13.58 -4.32
C ILE A 186 -15.43 -14.81 -5.06
N LEU A 187 -14.13 -15.09 -4.99
CA LEU A 187 -13.53 -16.25 -5.63
C LEU A 187 -14.13 -17.57 -5.12
N GLU A 188 -14.38 -17.69 -3.81
CA GLU A 188 -15.06 -18.87 -3.24
C GLU A 188 -16.49 -19.03 -3.75
N MET A 189 -17.23 -17.93 -3.96
CA MET A 189 -18.58 -17.98 -4.53
C MET A 189 -18.55 -18.37 -6.00
N GLU A 190 -17.62 -17.81 -6.79
CA GLU A 190 -17.43 -18.17 -8.20
C GLU A 190 -17.07 -19.65 -8.36
N LEU A 191 -16.13 -20.16 -7.57
CA LEU A 191 -15.72 -21.57 -7.60
C LEU A 191 -16.87 -22.51 -7.18
N LYS A 192 -17.73 -22.09 -6.25
CA LYS A 192 -18.92 -22.88 -5.88
C LYS A 192 -19.93 -22.90 -7.02
N ALA A 193 -20.22 -21.76 -7.63
CA ALA A 193 -21.14 -21.67 -8.76
C ALA A 193 -20.63 -22.51 -9.96
N GLU A 194 -19.33 -22.45 -10.26
CA GLU A 194 -18.71 -23.25 -11.32
C GLU A 194 -18.82 -24.76 -11.03
N ASN A 195 -18.55 -25.18 -9.80
CA ASN A 195 -18.72 -26.59 -9.41
C ASN A 195 -20.18 -27.06 -9.50
N GLU A 196 -21.14 -26.23 -9.10
CA GLU A 196 -22.57 -26.53 -9.24
C GLU A 196 -22.99 -26.65 -10.70
N LEU A 197 -22.50 -25.75 -11.58
CA LEU A 197 -22.74 -25.84 -13.03
C LEU A 197 -22.15 -27.11 -13.63
N ASN A 198 -20.90 -27.44 -13.30
CA ASN A 198 -20.26 -28.68 -13.76
C ASN A 198 -21.05 -29.90 -13.31
N LEU A 199 -21.54 -29.91 -12.06
CA LEU A 199 -22.35 -31.02 -11.54
C LEU A 199 -23.67 -31.15 -12.30
N GLN A 200 -24.34 -30.04 -12.60
CA GLN A 200 -25.56 -30.03 -13.42
C GLN A 200 -25.29 -30.53 -14.85
N GLU A 201 -24.16 -30.16 -15.46
CA GLU A 201 -23.76 -30.66 -16.77
C GLU A 201 -23.52 -32.17 -16.76
N TYR A 202 -22.86 -32.70 -15.72
CA TYR A 202 -22.68 -34.14 -15.55
C TYR A 202 -24.01 -34.88 -15.38
N GLU A 203 -24.92 -34.37 -14.53
CA GLU A 203 -26.24 -34.96 -14.34
C GLU A 203 -27.05 -34.97 -15.65
N LYS A 204 -27.02 -33.86 -16.39
CA LYS A 204 -27.66 -33.77 -17.71
C LYS A 204 -27.12 -34.82 -18.67
N HIS A 205 -25.79 -34.97 -18.74
CA HIS A 205 -25.17 -35.95 -19.62
C HIS A 205 -25.55 -37.39 -19.26
N ILE A 206 -25.60 -37.73 -17.97
CA ILE A 206 -26.06 -39.05 -17.50
C ILE A 206 -27.52 -39.29 -17.90
N LEU A 207 -28.38 -38.29 -17.72
CA LEU A 207 -29.79 -38.38 -18.09
C LEU A 207 -29.98 -38.55 -19.61
N GLU A 208 -29.18 -37.87 -20.44
CA GLU A 208 -29.20 -38.04 -21.90
C GLU A 208 -28.82 -39.47 -22.31
N LEU A 209 -27.80 -40.06 -21.67
CA LEU A 209 -27.43 -41.46 -21.88
C LEU A 209 -28.55 -42.41 -21.45
N GLU A 210 -29.17 -42.17 -20.31
CA GLU A 210 -30.30 -42.97 -19.84
C GLU A 210 -31.48 -42.90 -20.82
N LEU A 211 -31.84 -41.69 -21.29
CA LEU A 211 -32.86 -41.50 -22.31
C LEU A 211 -32.51 -42.24 -23.61
N GLN A 212 -31.26 -42.21 -24.05
CA GLN A 212 -30.82 -42.91 -25.25
C GLN A 212 -30.95 -44.43 -25.09
N THR A 213 -30.51 -44.98 -23.95
CA THR A 213 -30.64 -46.42 -23.67
C THR A 213 -32.10 -46.85 -23.60
N LYS A 214 -32.97 -46.07 -22.95
CA LYS A 214 -34.41 -46.32 -22.91
C LYS A 214 -35.07 -46.23 -24.27
N SER A 215 -34.71 -45.23 -25.08
CA SER A 215 -35.18 -45.10 -26.46
C SER A 215 -34.78 -46.31 -27.32
N SER A 216 -33.54 -46.78 -27.18
CA SER A 216 -33.06 -47.99 -27.87
C SER A 216 -33.81 -49.24 -27.41
N GLU A 217 -34.06 -49.40 -26.09
CA GLU A 217 -34.84 -50.51 -25.53
C GLU A 217 -36.27 -50.53 -26.10
N VAL A 218 -36.94 -49.37 -26.13
CA VAL A 218 -38.29 -49.22 -26.69
C VAL A 218 -38.30 -49.51 -28.19
N THR A 219 -37.30 -49.01 -28.92
CA THR A 219 -37.17 -49.24 -30.37
C THR A 219 -36.95 -50.73 -30.67
N GLY A 220 -36.07 -51.40 -29.92
CA GLY A 220 -35.83 -52.84 -30.03
C GLY A 220 -37.08 -53.68 -29.75
N LYS A 221 -37.83 -53.34 -28.69
CA LYS A 221 -39.12 -53.97 -28.37
C LYS A 221 -40.16 -53.74 -29.48
N SER A 222 -40.28 -52.50 -29.97
CA SER A 222 -41.22 -52.13 -31.04
C SER A 222 -40.91 -52.86 -32.34
N LEU A 223 -39.64 -52.95 -32.72
CA LEU A 223 -39.19 -53.69 -33.90
C LEU A 223 -39.47 -55.20 -33.76
N SER A 224 -39.26 -55.76 -32.56
CA SER A 224 -39.60 -57.16 -32.28
C SER A 224 -41.10 -57.42 -32.41
N ILE A 225 -41.96 -56.54 -31.88
CA ILE A 225 -43.42 -56.63 -32.01
C ILE A 225 -43.84 -56.49 -33.48
N ALA A 226 -43.26 -55.54 -34.22
CA ALA A 226 -43.55 -55.36 -35.65
C ALA A 226 -43.20 -56.63 -36.44
N LYS A 227 -42.01 -57.21 -36.24
CA LYS A 227 -41.61 -58.49 -36.85
C LYS A 227 -42.54 -59.64 -36.47
N GLN A 228 -42.97 -59.71 -35.20
CA GLN A 228 -43.93 -60.72 -34.77
C GLN A 228 -45.31 -60.53 -35.42
N SER A 229 -45.74 -59.28 -35.60
CA SER A 229 -47.02 -58.96 -36.25
C SER A 229 -46.97 -59.32 -37.74
N GLU A 230 -45.90 -58.94 -38.44
CA GLU A 230 -45.64 -59.33 -39.84
C GLU A 230 -45.59 -60.85 -39.99
N MET A 231 -44.97 -61.56 -39.04
CA MET A 231 -44.98 -63.02 -39.03
C MET A 231 -46.41 -63.58 -38.88
N ILE A 232 -47.23 -63.02 -38.00
CA ILE A 232 -48.62 -63.46 -37.80
C ILE A 232 -49.45 -63.19 -39.06
N GLU A 233 -49.32 -62.01 -39.68
CA GLU A 233 -50.00 -61.68 -40.94
C GLU A 233 -49.59 -62.63 -42.07
N ASN A 234 -48.31 -62.93 -42.20
CA ASN A 234 -47.81 -63.89 -43.19
C ASN A 234 -48.34 -65.33 -42.93
N ILE A 235 -48.48 -65.72 -41.66
CA ILE A 235 -49.07 -67.02 -41.30
C ILE A 235 -50.58 -67.04 -41.62
N GLN A 236 -51.31 -65.96 -41.32
CA GLN A 236 -52.73 -65.82 -41.63
C GLN A 236 -52.99 -65.84 -43.14
N GLY A 237 -52.20 -65.09 -43.92
CA GLY A 237 -52.34 -65.05 -45.38
C GLY A 237 -52.21 -66.44 -46.03
N ILE A 238 -51.30 -67.28 -45.53
CA ILE A 238 -51.11 -68.65 -46.03
C ILE A 238 -52.23 -69.60 -45.58
N LEU A 239 -52.74 -69.42 -44.35
CA LEU A 239 -53.91 -70.15 -43.86
C LEU A 239 -55.16 -69.85 -44.70
N ASP A 240 -55.29 -68.62 -45.21
CA ASP A 240 -56.42 -68.19 -46.02
C ASP A 240 -56.29 -68.55 -47.51
N SER A 241 -55.08 -68.73 -48.04
CA SER A 241 -54.84 -68.93 -49.48
C SER A 241 -54.65 -70.39 -49.93
N GLU A 242 -54.21 -71.31 -49.06
CA GLU A 242 -53.80 -72.66 -49.46
C GLU A 242 -54.71 -73.75 -48.86
N SER A 243 -55.47 -74.45 -49.72
CA SER A 243 -56.44 -75.48 -49.31
C SER A 243 -55.83 -76.89 -49.17
N ASP A 244 -54.58 -77.10 -49.62
CA ASP A 244 -53.88 -78.39 -49.55
C ASP A 244 -53.08 -78.52 -48.24
N PHE A 245 -53.55 -79.38 -47.33
CA PHE A 245 -53.02 -79.53 -45.97
C PHE A 245 -51.51 -79.85 -45.93
N ASN A 246 -50.98 -80.58 -46.91
CA ASN A 246 -49.57 -80.94 -46.94
C ASN A 246 -48.67 -79.78 -47.39
N LYS A 247 -49.13 -78.96 -48.34
CA LYS A 247 -48.41 -77.75 -48.78
C LYS A 247 -48.46 -76.66 -47.72
N LEU A 248 -49.64 -76.43 -47.14
CA LEU A 248 -49.87 -75.53 -46.01
C LEU A 248 -48.91 -75.82 -44.85
N LYS A 249 -48.83 -77.09 -44.44
CA LYS A 249 -47.89 -77.54 -43.40
C LYS A 249 -46.42 -77.28 -43.77
N SER A 250 -46.07 -77.36 -45.05
CA SER A 250 -44.71 -77.10 -45.53
C SER A 250 -44.37 -75.61 -45.51
N GLU A 251 -45.30 -74.75 -45.92
CA GLU A 251 -45.10 -73.30 -46.00
C GLU A 251 -45.11 -72.65 -44.63
N ILE A 252 -46.05 -73.03 -43.77
CA ILE A 252 -46.03 -72.62 -42.36
C ILE A 252 -44.73 -73.07 -41.69
N ARG A 253 -44.24 -74.28 -41.97
CA ARG A 253 -42.91 -74.71 -41.48
C ARG A 253 -41.76 -73.88 -42.04
N LYS A 254 -41.82 -73.44 -43.30
CA LYS A 254 -40.79 -72.57 -43.89
C LYS A 254 -40.78 -71.19 -43.24
N ILE A 255 -41.94 -70.57 -43.00
CA ILE A 255 -42.05 -69.27 -42.33
C ILE A 255 -41.63 -69.38 -40.86
N ILE A 256 -42.10 -70.41 -40.16
CA ILE A 256 -41.66 -70.67 -38.78
C ILE A 256 -40.16 -70.91 -38.77
N LYS A 257 -39.55 -71.60 -39.74
CA LYS A 257 -38.10 -71.82 -39.80
C LYS A 257 -37.30 -70.58 -40.20
N ALA A 258 -37.87 -69.70 -41.04
CA ALA A 258 -37.27 -68.44 -41.46
C ALA A 258 -37.30 -67.38 -40.33
N ASN A 259 -38.37 -67.39 -39.52
CA ASN A 259 -38.56 -66.49 -38.38
C ASN A 259 -38.18 -67.12 -37.03
N SER A 260 -37.91 -68.43 -36.94
CA SER A 260 -37.34 -69.05 -35.75
C SER A 260 -35.88 -68.63 -35.66
N ILE A 261 -35.61 -67.67 -34.77
CA ILE A 261 -34.29 -67.24 -34.28
C ILE A 261 -33.18 -67.52 -35.30
N ASN A 262 -33.04 -66.56 -36.21
CA ASN A 262 -32.06 -66.60 -37.27
C ASN A 262 -30.68 -66.78 -36.62
N LYS A 263 -29.94 -67.83 -37.02
CA LYS A 263 -28.61 -68.15 -36.45
C LYS A 263 -27.68 -66.94 -36.43
N HIS A 264 -27.88 -66.01 -37.37
CA HIS A 264 -27.14 -64.76 -37.48
C HIS A 264 -27.53 -63.69 -36.44
N GLU A 265 -28.82 -63.52 -36.13
CA GLU A 265 -29.28 -62.64 -35.04
C GLU A 265 -28.82 -63.18 -33.68
N TRP A 266 -28.79 -64.50 -33.55
CA TRP A 266 -28.24 -65.18 -32.38
C TRP A 266 -26.73 -65.01 -32.24
N GLU A 267 -25.97 -65.12 -33.33
CA GLU A 267 -24.53 -64.83 -33.35
C GLU A 267 -24.24 -63.37 -32.98
N THR A 268 -25.07 -62.43 -33.44
CA THR A 268 -24.94 -61.01 -33.10
C THR A 268 -25.29 -60.73 -31.63
N PHE A 269 -26.32 -61.40 -31.10
CA PHE A 269 -26.63 -61.37 -29.68
C PHE A 269 -25.50 -61.99 -28.84
N GLU A 270 -24.91 -63.09 -29.30
CA GLU A 270 -23.79 -63.75 -28.64
C GLU A 270 -22.53 -62.88 -28.63
N THR A 271 -22.23 -62.15 -29.72
CA THR A 271 -21.12 -61.19 -29.74
C THR A 271 -21.35 -60.03 -28.76
N ASN A 272 -22.57 -59.49 -28.72
CA ASN A 272 -22.91 -58.38 -27.81
C ASN A 272 -22.87 -58.83 -26.34
N LEU A 273 -23.38 -60.03 -26.03
CA LEU A 273 -23.28 -60.60 -24.69
C LEU A 273 -21.83 -60.84 -24.26
N ASN A 274 -21.00 -61.35 -25.17
CA ASN A 274 -19.58 -61.57 -24.89
C ASN A 274 -18.84 -60.25 -24.66
N GLN A 275 -19.24 -59.16 -25.33
CA GLN A 275 -18.68 -57.83 -25.07
C GLN A 275 -19.10 -57.28 -23.70
N ILE A 276 -20.39 -57.38 -23.34
CA ILE A 276 -20.91 -56.93 -22.04
C ILE A 276 -20.24 -57.70 -20.88
N HIS A 277 -20.02 -59.00 -21.06
CA HIS A 277 -19.43 -59.87 -20.04
C HIS A 277 -17.95 -60.20 -20.27
N ASN A 278 -17.25 -59.41 -21.09
CA ASN A 278 -15.87 -59.70 -21.49
C ASN A 278 -14.94 -59.84 -20.29
N GLU A 279 -15.04 -58.95 -19.31
CA GLU A 279 -14.22 -58.99 -18.09
C GLU A 279 -14.46 -60.28 -17.29
N PHE A 280 -15.71 -60.71 -17.15
CA PHE A 280 -16.05 -61.98 -16.51
C PHE A 280 -15.51 -63.19 -17.28
N ILE A 281 -15.63 -63.18 -18.62
CA ILE A 281 -15.10 -64.26 -19.46
C ILE A 281 -13.58 -64.37 -19.31
N ILE A 282 -12.88 -63.23 -19.30
CA ILE A 282 -11.43 -63.17 -19.09
C ILE A 282 -11.07 -63.72 -17.70
N ASN A 283 -11.75 -63.28 -16.64
CA ASN A 283 -11.49 -63.72 -15.27
C ASN A 283 -11.78 -65.22 -15.08
N LEU A 284 -12.89 -65.70 -15.65
CA LEU A 284 -13.29 -67.10 -15.62
C LEU A 284 -12.27 -67.99 -16.36
N SER A 285 -11.82 -67.56 -17.54
CA SER A 285 -10.87 -68.30 -18.37
C SER A 285 -9.46 -68.35 -17.75
N LYS A 286 -9.05 -67.27 -17.06
CA LYS A 286 -7.81 -67.24 -16.27
C LYS A 286 -7.85 -68.19 -15.07
N LYS A 287 -8.98 -68.21 -14.35
CA LYS A 287 -9.14 -69.00 -13.11
C LYS A 287 -9.40 -70.48 -13.39
N TYR A 288 -10.08 -70.80 -14.49
CA TYR A 288 -10.43 -72.17 -14.89
C TYR A 288 -10.08 -72.43 -16.36
N PRO A 289 -8.79 -72.64 -16.68
CA PRO A 289 -8.33 -72.83 -18.06
C PRO A 289 -8.83 -74.11 -18.71
N ASN A 290 -9.34 -75.06 -17.92
CA ASN A 290 -9.86 -76.34 -18.41
C ASN A 290 -11.31 -76.26 -18.94
N LEU A 291 -11.93 -75.07 -18.92
CA LEU A 291 -13.27 -74.87 -19.45
C LEU A 291 -13.23 -74.77 -20.98
N THR A 292 -14.13 -75.50 -21.64
CA THR A 292 -14.33 -75.39 -23.09
C THR A 292 -15.18 -74.17 -23.42
N SER A 293 -15.18 -73.72 -24.67
CA SER A 293 -16.03 -72.59 -25.11
C SER A 293 -17.52 -72.80 -24.81
N LYS A 294 -18.00 -74.06 -24.84
CA LYS A 294 -19.38 -74.41 -24.47
C LYS A 294 -19.64 -74.27 -22.96
N ASP A 295 -18.65 -74.59 -22.13
CA ASP A 295 -18.75 -74.42 -20.68
C ASP A 295 -18.78 -72.93 -20.30
N VAL A 296 -17.92 -72.11 -20.94
CA VAL A 296 -17.89 -70.66 -20.76
C VAL A 296 -19.22 -70.03 -21.15
N LYS A 297 -19.79 -70.44 -22.29
CA LYS A 297 -21.11 -70.01 -22.76
C LYS A 297 -22.21 -70.33 -21.75
N LEU A 298 -22.19 -71.52 -21.16
CA LEU A 298 -23.13 -71.88 -20.10
C LEU A 298 -22.94 -71.01 -18.84
N CYS A 299 -21.70 -70.70 -18.43
CA CYS A 299 -21.43 -69.82 -17.29
C CYS A 299 -21.99 -68.41 -17.50
N VAL A 300 -21.86 -67.86 -18.71
CA VAL A 300 -22.42 -66.53 -19.05
C VAL A 300 -23.94 -66.53 -18.89
N TYR A 301 -24.63 -67.54 -19.43
CA TYR A 301 -26.09 -67.66 -19.27
C TYR A 301 -26.54 -67.84 -17.82
N LEU A 302 -25.75 -68.56 -17.02
CA LEU A 302 -26.02 -68.72 -15.60
C LEU A 302 -25.76 -67.44 -14.80
N LYS A 303 -24.76 -66.63 -15.19
CA LYS A 303 -24.49 -65.32 -14.60
C LYS A 303 -25.58 -64.31 -14.92
N MET A 304 -26.22 -64.43 -16.08
CA MET A 304 -27.45 -63.72 -16.44
C MET A 304 -28.71 -64.25 -15.73
N ASN A 305 -28.56 -65.20 -14.81
CA ASN A 305 -29.64 -65.80 -14.03
C ASN A 305 -30.72 -66.51 -14.88
N LEU A 306 -30.36 -67.03 -16.05
CA LEU A 306 -31.28 -67.77 -16.90
C LEU A 306 -31.56 -69.18 -16.34
N SER A 307 -32.80 -69.62 -16.46
CA SER A 307 -33.22 -70.96 -16.07
C SER A 307 -32.76 -72.01 -17.08
N SER A 308 -32.62 -73.27 -16.66
CA SER A 308 -32.27 -74.36 -17.58
C SER A 308 -33.28 -74.56 -18.72
N LYS A 309 -34.54 -74.10 -18.54
CA LYS A 309 -35.58 -74.13 -19.58
C LYS A 309 -35.33 -73.07 -20.66
N GLU A 310 -34.84 -71.90 -20.28
CA GLU A 310 -34.48 -70.81 -21.20
C GLU A 310 -33.15 -71.06 -21.90
N ILE A 311 -32.19 -71.71 -21.21
CA ILE A 311 -30.88 -72.05 -21.77
C ILE A 311 -30.97 -73.16 -22.84
N ALA A 312 -31.91 -74.09 -22.70
CA ALA A 312 -32.06 -75.23 -23.61
C ALA A 312 -32.19 -74.84 -25.10
N PRO A 313 -33.14 -73.95 -25.49
CA PRO A 313 -33.24 -73.49 -26.87
C PRO A 313 -31.99 -72.71 -27.31
N MET A 314 -31.37 -71.94 -26.41
CA MET A 314 -30.18 -71.13 -26.70
C MET A 314 -28.91 -71.95 -26.98
N MET A 315 -28.79 -73.11 -26.32
CA MET A 315 -27.69 -74.06 -26.52
C MET A 315 -27.99 -75.11 -27.59
N ASN A 316 -29.19 -75.06 -28.20
CA ASN A 316 -29.71 -76.05 -29.14
C ASN A 316 -29.57 -77.50 -28.62
N ILE A 317 -29.88 -77.71 -27.34
CA ILE A 317 -29.88 -79.02 -26.68
C ILE A 317 -31.14 -79.18 -25.83
N SER A 318 -31.49 -80.41 -25.48
CA SER A 318 -32.64 -80.65 -24.61
C SER A 318 -32.41 -80.06 -23.21
N PHE A 319 -33.50 -79.76 -22.50
CA PHE A 319 -33.46 -79.36 -21.08
C PHE A 319 -32.58 -80.32 -20.25
N ARG A 320 -32.75 -81.64 -20.47
CA ARG A 320 -31.93 -82.67 -19.82
C ARG A 320 -30.45 -82.56 -20.20
N GLY A 321 -30.15 -82.19 -21.44
CA GLY A 321 -28.81 -81.89 -21.91
C GLY A 321 -28.16 -80.72 -21.17
N VAL A 322 -28.92 -79.64 -20.90
CA VAL A 322 -28.44 -78.50 -20.09
C VAL A 322 -28.15 -78.93 -18.66
N GLU A 323 -29.04 -79.70 -18.03
CA GLU A 323 -28.82 -80.19 -16.66
C GLU A 323 -27.55 -81.04 -16.54
N LEU A 324 -27.34 -81.93 -17.51
CA LEU A 324 -26.13 -82.74 -17.58
C LEU A 324 -24.88 -81.88 -17.79
N HIS A 325 -24.98 -80.82 -18.61
CA HIS A 325 -23.90 -79.86 -18.83
C HIS A 325 -23.58 -79.09 -17.54
N ARG A 326 -24.60 -78.62 -16.79
CA ARG A 326 -24.44 -77.97 -15.48
C ARG A 326 -23.79 -78.88 -14.44
N TYR A 327 -24.14 -80.17 -14.44
CA TYR A 327 -23.51 -81.16 -13.57
C TYR A 327 -22.01 -81.33 -13.90
N ARG A 328 -21.67 -81.45 -15.19
CA ARG A 328 -20.26 -81.52 -15.63
C ARG A 328 -19.50 -80.24 -15.30
N LEU A 329 -20.14 -79.09 -15.49
CA LEU A 329 -19.58 -77.79 -15.17
C LEU A 329 -19.25 -77.67 -13.67
N ARG A 330 -20.15 -78.10 -12.78
CA ARG A 330 -19.87 -78.16 -11.33
C ARG A 330 -18.63 -78.97 -10.99
N LYS A 331 -18.45 -80.14 -11.63
CA LYS A 331 -17.24 -80.94 -11.45
C LYS A 331 -15.98 -80.23 -11.93
N LYS A 332 -16.04 -79.53 -13.07
CA LYS A 332 -14.90 -78.76 -13.60
C LYS A 332 -14.54 -77.54 -12.74
N LEU A 333 -15.52 -76.97 -12.05
CA LEU A 333 -15.36 -75.84 -11.13
C LEU A 333 -15.05 -76.28 -9.68
N ASN A 334 -14.94 -77.59 -9.41
CA ASN A 334 -14.73 -78.17 -8.08
C ASN A 334 -15.74 -77.73 -7.02
N LEU A 335 -17.03 -77.64 -7.37
CA LEU A 335 -18.10 -77.26 -6.45
C LEU A 335 -18.70 -78.47 -5.73
N PHE A 336 -18.98 -78.34 -4.43
CA PHE A 336 -19.68 -79.36 -3.65
C PHE A 336 -21.17 -79.43 -3.99
N GLN A 337 -21.83 -80.57 -3.73
CA GLN A 337 -23.22 -80.81 -4.15
C GLN A 337 -24.23 -79.78 -3.62
N ASP A 338 -23.96 -79.19 -2.45
CA ASP A 338 -24.84 -78.22 -1.80
C ASP A 338 -24.59 -76.77 -2.24
N GLU A 339 -23.59 -76.51 -3.09
CA GLU A 339 -23.28 -75.17 -3.57
C GLU A 339 -24.14 -74.77 -4.79
N ASN A 340 -24.76 -73.60 -4.68
CA ASN A 340 -25.53 -73.03 -5.77
C ASN A 340 -24.59 -72.46 -6.84
N LEU A 341 -24.50 -73.16 -7.97
CA LEU A 341 -23.67 -72.81 -9.12
C LEU A 341 -23.90 -71.36 -9.61
N SER A 342 -25.14 -70.89 -9.64
CA SER A 342 -25.46 -69.53 -10.09
C SER A 342 -24.94 -68.48 -9.10
N LYS A 343 -25.10 -68.73 -7.79
CA LYS A 343 -24.59 -67.84 -6.73
C LYS A 343 -23.06 -67.78 -6.74
N PHE A 344 -22.39 -68.91 -6.98
CA PHE A 344 -20.95 -68.98 -7.11
C PHE A 344 -20.44 -68.14 -8.30
N LEU A 345 -21.08 -68.26 -9.47
CA LEU A 345 -20.68 -67.51 -10.67
C LEU A 345 -20.91 -65.99 -10.54
N LEU A 346 -21.85 -65.55 -9.70
CA LEU A 346 -22.04 -64.13 -9.37
C LEU A 346 -20.93 -63.57 -8.46
N SER A 347 -20.25 -64.43 -7.69
CA SER A 347 -19.13 -64.05 -6.81
C SER A 347 -17.77 -63.98 -7.52
N ILE A 348 -17.73 -64.38 -8.80
CA ILE A 348 -16.58 -64.24 -9.71
C ILE A 348 -16.82 -63.03 -10.61
#